data_AF-A0A351TMS1-F1
#
_entry.id   AF-A0A351TMS1-F1
#
_cell.length_a   1.000
_cell.length_b   1.000
_cell.length_c   1.000
_cell.angle_alpha   90.00
_cell.angle_beta   90.00
_cell.angle_gamma   90.00
#
_symmetry.space_group_name_H-M   'P 1'
#
loop_
_entity.id
_entity.type
_entity.pdbx_description
1 polymer ?
#
loop_
_entity_poly.entity_id
_entity_poly.type
_entity_poly.pdbx_seq_one_letter_code
_entity_poly.pdbx_strand_id
1 'polypeptide(L)'
;MKQNRIVASVFKAVWKCAPLAVSVTLLCYLGTAAAVSLSTEILARLFGAVYEAVSGRMRGVIILAAAYMGMQILQKLLNVISEVAWNVGVEEKCRYHFRMGLQEKAAALPLIDFEDAKKLDQLQRGKACVEDSVIPGC
;
A
#
# COMPACT_ATOMS: atom_id res chain seq x y z
N MET A 1 -12.99 17.49 -14.01
CA MET A 1 -13.81 17.61 -12.78
C MET A 1 -14.45 16.30 -12.29
N LYS A 2 -15.07 15.46 -13.15
CA LYS A 2 -15.68 14.18 -12.71
C LYS A 2 -14.65 13.19 -12.13
N GLN A 3 -13.47 13.08 -12.74
CA GLN A 3 -12.42 12.14 -12.32
C GLN A 3 -11.89 12.43 -10.90
N ASN A 4 -11.61 13.70 -10.57
CA ASN A 4 -11.15 14.08 -9.22
C ASN A 4 -12.18 13.77 -8.13
N ARG A 5 -13.48 13.86 -8.44
CA ARG A 5 -14.54 13.50 -7.48
C ARG A 5 -14.58 12.00 -7.22
N ILE A 6 -14.34 11.18 -8.24
CA ILE A 6 -14.29 9.71 -8.12
C ILE A 6 -13.07 9.30 -7.27
N VAL A 7 -11.90 9.86 -7.54
CA VAL A 7 -10.69 9.58 -6.75
C VAL A 7 -10.91 9.96 -5.28
N ALA A 8 -11.47 11.13 -5.02
CA ALA A 8 -11.78 11.58 -3.66
C ALA A 8 -12.81 10.67 -2.96
N SER A 9 -13.82 10.16 -3.67
CA SER A 9 -14.80 9.24 -3.08
C SER A 9 -14.18 7.89 -2.73
N VAL A 10 -13.31 7.36 -3.61
CA VAL A 10 -12.59 6.10 -3.36
C VAL A 10 -11.66 6.27 -2.16
N PHE A 11 -10.87 7.33 -2.13
CA PHE A 11 -9.97 7.62 -1.01
C PHE A 11 -10.74 7.72 0.31
N LYS A 12 -11.86 8.44 0.32
CA LYS A 12 -12.72 8.58 1.51
C LYS A 12 -13.34 7.24 1.93
N ALA A 13 -13.72 6.38 0.98
CA ALA A 13 -14.27 5.06 1.27
C ALA A 13 -13.22 4.15 1.92
N VAL A 14 -12.02 4.09 1.35
CA VAL A 14 -10.89 3.31 1.87
C VAL A 14 -10.49 3.81 3.27
N TRP A 15 -10.36 5.12 3.44
CA TRP A 15 -10.01 5.73 4.73
C TRP A 15 -11.04 5.45 5.82
N LYS A 16 -12.34 5.40 5.48
CA LYS A 16 -13.40 5.05 6.42
C LYS A 16 -13.34 3.57 6.84
N CYS A 17 -12.99 2.68 5.92
CA CYS A 17 -12.96 1.24 6.19
C CYS A 17 -11.74 0.84 7.05
N ALA A 18 -10.57 1.42 6.79
CA ALA A 18 -9.32 1.00 7.40
C ALA A 18 -8.37 2.16 7.78
N PRO A 19 -8.81 3.14 8.62
CA PRO A 19 -8.05 4.36 8.88
C PRO A 19 -6.67 4.10 9.48
N LEU A 20 -6.57 3.15 10.43
CA LEU A 20 -5.30 2.79 11.07
C LEU A 20 -4.34 2.13 10.07
N ALA A 21 -4.81 1.17 9.28
CA ALA A 21 -3.97 0.47 8.32
C ALA A 21 -3.45 1.42 7.24
N VAL A 22 -4.31 2.28 6.69
CA VAL A 22 -3.91 3.31 5.72
C VAL A 22 -2.88 4.27 6.32
N SER A 23 -3.08 4.70 7.57
CA SER A 23 -2.13 5.60 8.25
C SER A 23 -0.77 4.94 8.45
N VAL A 24 -0.75 3.67 8.89
CA VAL A 24 0.49 2.89 9.05
C VAL A 24 1.20 2.72 7.71
N THR A 25 0.49 2.33 6.65
CA THR A 25 1.08 2.20 5.31
C THR A 25 1.68 3.52 4.83
N LEU A 26 0.97 4.64 5.02
CA LEU A 26 1.47 5.97 4.64
C LEU A 26 2.76 6.34 5.42
N LEU A 27 2.78 6.12 6.73
CA LEU A 27 3.95 6.37 7.56
C LEU A 27 5.14 5.48 7.16
N CYS A 28 4.89 4.21 6.87
CA CYS A 28 5.92 3.30 6.38
C CYS A 28 6.48 3.73 5.03
N TYR A 29 5.65 4.20 4.09
CA TYR A 29 6.13 4.71 2.81
C TYR A 29 6.98 5.98 2.95
N LEU A 30 6.57 6.91 3.81
CA LEU A 30 7.38 8.09 4.13
C LEU A 30 8.71 7.70 4.79
N GLY A 31 8.67 6.75 5.72
CA GLY A 31 9.86 6.20 6.37
C GLY A 31 10.80 5.51 5.39
N THR A 32 10.27 4.71 4.47
CA THR A 32 11.04 4.04 3.41
C THR A 32 11.71 5.06 2.50
N ALA A 33 10.99 6.11 2.08
CA ALA A 33 11.54 7.17 1.25
C ALA A 33 12.69 7.92 1.97
N ALA A 34 12.50 8.26 3.24
CA ALA A 34 13.54 8.86 4.07
C ALA A 34 14.74 7.92 4.24
N ALA A 35 14.51 6.63 4.48
CA ALA A 35 15.56 5.64 4.64
C ALA A 35 16.40 5.47 3.37
N VAL A 36 15.75 5.47 2.20
CA VAL A 36 16.45 5.44 0.89
C VAL A 36 17.31 6.69 0.72
N SER A 37 16.77 7.88 0.98
CA SER A 37 17.52 9.14 0.83
C SER A 37 18.73 9.22 1.78
N LEU A 38 18.61 8.74 3.01
CA LEU A 38 19.71 8.72 3.95
C LEU A 38 20.74 7.63 3.61
N SER A 39 20.28 6.48 3.10
CA SER A 39 21.16 5.39 2.66
C SER A 39 22.06 5.81 1.51
N THR A 40 21.55 6.59 0.55
CA THR A 40 22.35 7.09 -0.57
C THR A 40 23.43 8.07 -0.10
N GLU A 41 23.12 8.93 0.88
CA GLU A 41 24.11 9.82 1.48
C GLU A 41 25.21 9.05 2.23
N ILE A 42 24.83 8.07 3.05
CA ILE A 42 25.78 7.21 3.77
C ILE A 42 26.68 6.47 2.77
N LEU A 43 26.11 5.96 1.69
CA LEU A 43 26.84 5.26 0.64
C LEU A 43 27.86 6.18 -0.06
N ALA A 44 27.49 7.42 -0.36
CA ALA A 44 28.41 8.41 -0.92
C ALA A 44 29.60 8.69 0.02
N ARG A 45 29.33 8.84 1.33
CA ARG A 45 30.38 9.02 2.34
C ARG A 45 31.25 7.78 2.50
N LEU A 46 30.67 6.58 2.38
CA LEU A 46 31.40 5.32 2.42
C LEU A 46 32.42 5.24 1.26
N PHE A 47 32.02 5.58 0.04
CA PHE A 47 32.94 5.62 -1.10
C PHE A 47 34.11 6.60 -0.87
N GLY A 48 33.84 7.77 -0.28
CA GLY A 48 34.91 8.71 0.11
C GLY A 48 35.84 8.15 1.19
N ALA A 49 35.28 7.51 2.23
CA ALA A 49 36.05 6.94 3.33
C ALA A 49 36.90 5.73 2.91
N VAL A 50 36.52 5.00 1.86
CA VAL A 50 37.32 3.88 1.32
C VAL A 50 38.66 4.39 0.76
N TYR A 51 38.70 5.58 0.15
CA TYR A 51 39.97 6.20 -0.27
C TYR A 51 40.88 6.51 0.93
N GLU A 52 40.31 6.94 2.06
CA GLU A 52 41.06 7.16 3.30
C GLU A 52 41.48 5.86 3.99
N ALA A 53 40.75 4.76 3.82
CA ALA A 53 41.12 3.47 4.38
C ALA A 53 42.41 2.90 3.76
N VAL A 54 42.74 3.27 2.51
CA VAL A 54 44.04 2.98 1.89
C VAL A 54 45.19 3.63 2.68
N SER A 55 44.93 4.74 3.39
CA SER A 55 45.90 5.39 4.29
C SER A 55 45.93 4.83 5.72
N GLY A 56 45.25 3.70 5.99
CA GLY A 56 45.30 2.97 7.26
C GLY A 56 44.18 3.30 8.27
N ARG A 57 43.23 4.18 7.93
CA ARG A 57 42.10 4.56 8.82
C ARG A 57 40.83 3.76 8.53
N MET A 58 40.80 2.49 8.95
CA MET A 58 39.66 1.56 8.72
C MET A 58 38.41 1.84 9.57
N ARG A 59 38.54 2.50 10.73
CA ARG A 59 37.43 2.67 11.69
C ARG A 59 36.22 3.42 11.11
N GLY A 60 36.47 4.45 10.28
CA GLY A 60 35.40 5.23 9.65
C GLY A 60 34.59 4.43 8.63
N VAL A 61 35.28 3.58 7.85
CA VAL A 61 34.64 2.69 6.87
C VAL A 61 33.74 1.66 7.56
N ILE A 62 34.22 1.06 8.64
CA ILE A 62 33.42 0.06 9.38
C ILE A 62 32.13 0.67 9.94
N ILE A 63 32.20 1.87 10.53
CA ILE A 63 31.02 2.56 11.08
C ILE A 63 30.02 2.92 9.96
N LEU A 64 30.50 3.47 8.85
CA LEU A 64 29.64 3.84 7.72
C LEU A 64 29.03 2.60 7.05
N ALA A 65 29.77 1.50 6.92
CA ALA A 65 29.26 0.24 6.38
C ALA A 65 28.20 -0.38 7.30
N ALA A 66 28.42 -0.37 8.62
CA ALA A 66 27.43 -0.81 9.60
C ALA A 66 26.17 0.05 9.57
N ALA A 67 26.32 1.38 9.48
CA ALA A 67 25.19 2.30 9.34
C ALA A 67 24.39 2.04 8.06
N TYR A 68 25.07 1.83 6.92
CA TYR A 68 24.44 1.50 5.66
C TYR A 68 23.64 0.19 5.76
N MET A 69 24.23 -0.87 6.31
CA MET A 69 23.52 -2.14 6.53
C MET A 69 22.31 -1.97 7.46
N GLY A 70 22.45 -1.19 8.53
CA GLY A 70 21.34 -0.86 9.43
C GLY A 70 20.17 -0.19 8.70
N MET A 71 20.47 0.74 7.78
CA MET A 71 19.44 1.40 6.97
C MET A 71 18.76 0.45 5.98
N GLN A 72 19.51 -0.47 5.36
CA GLN A 72 18.93 -1.50 4.48
C GLN A 72 17.98 -2.43 5.26
N ILE A 73 18.36 -2.82 6.47
CA ILE A 73 17.49 -3.62 7.36
C ILE A 73 16.23 -2.83 7.72
N LEU A 74 16.38 -1.56 8.12
CA LEU A 74 15.24 -0.69 8.44
C LEU A 74 14.27 -0.57 7.26
N GLN A 75 14.81 -0.36 6.06
CA GLN A 75 14.00 -0.28 4.83
C GLN A 75 13.20 -1.57 4.59
N LYS A 76 13.83 -2.74 4.75
CA LYS A 76 13.15 -4.03 4.60
C LYS A 76 12.03 -4.20 5.64
N LEU A 77 12.27 -3.83 6.89
CA LEU A 77 11.26 -3.89 7.95
C LEU A 77 10.06 -2.99 7.64
N LEU A 78 10.30 -1.74 7.24
CA LEU A 78 9.23 -0.81 6.85
C LEU A 78 8.42 -1.33 5.67
N ASN A 79 9.07 -1.93 4.68
CA ASN A 79 8.37 -2.53 3.54
C ASN A 79 7.48 -3.70 3.97
N VAL A 80 7.98 -4.62 4.79
CA VAL A 80 7.18 -5.75 5.31
C VAL A 80 5.98 -5.26 6.11
N ILE A 81 6.16 -4.27 6.98
CA ILE A 81 5.06 -3.67 7.74
C ILE A 81 4.03 -3.05 6.79
N SER A 82 4.48 -2.33 5.76
CA SER A 82 3.59 -1.70 4.78
C SER A 82 2.80 -2.71 3.95
N GLU A 83 3.42 -3.83 3.54
CA GLU A 83 2.76 -4.90 2.78
C GLU A 83 1.70 -5.60 3.62
N VAL A 84 2.01 -5.94 4.87
CA VAL A 84 1.03 -6.55 5.79
C VAL A 84 -0.11 -5.58 6.08
N ALA A 85 0.20 -4.31 6.37
CA ALA A 85 -0.79 -3.28 6.61
C ALA A 85 -1.70 -3.07 5.39
N TRP A 86 -1.14 -3.10 4.17
CA TRP A 86 -1.92 -2.93 2.95
C TRP A 86 -2.79 -4.15 2.65
N ASN A 87 -2.21 -5.34 2.51
CA ASN A 87 -2.93 -6.54 2.08
C ASN A 87 -3.99 -6.96 3.11
N VAL A 88 -3.60 -7.09 4.37
CA VAL A 88 -4.50 -7.57 5.44
C VAL A 88 -5.33 -6.42 6.00
N GLY A 89 -4.69 -5.27 6.21
CA GLY A 89 -5.35 -4.15 6.87
C GLY A 89 -6.29 -3.38 5.95
N VAL A 90 -5.88 -3.12 4.71
CA VAL A 90 -6.65 -2.29 3.76
C VAL A 90 -7.46 -3.16 2.81
N GLU A 91 -6.82 -4.01 1.99
CA GLU A 91 -7.53 -4.75 0.94
C GLU A 91 -8.59 -5.68 1.49
N GLU A 92 -8.23 -6.54 2.44
CA GLU A 92 -9.15 -7.52 3.02
C GLU A 92 -10.35 -6.85 3.73
N LYS A 93 -10.10 -5.82 4.54
CA LYS A 93 -11.18 -5.07 5.21
C LYS A 93 -12.08 -4.34 4.23
N CYS A 94 -11.51 -3.67 3.23
CA CYS A 94 -12.29 -2.96 2.22
C CYS A 94 -13.14 -3.93 1.40
N ARG A 95 -12.55 -5.05 0.96
CA ARG A 95 -13.24 -6.11 0.23
C ARG A 95 -14.41 -6.66 1.03
N TYR A 96 -14.21 -6.96 2.32
CA TYR A 96 -15.27 -7.42 3.20
C TYR A 96 -16.41 -6.39 3.31
N HIS A 97 -16.07 -5.12 3.55
CA HIS A 97 -17.07 -4.05 3.67
C HIS A 97 -17.85 -3.82 2.37
N PHE A 98 -17.19 -3.85 1.21
CA PHE A 98 -17.87 -3.70 -0.08
C PHE A 98 -18.74 -4.91 -0.42
N ARG A 99 -18.28 -6.12 -0.09
CA ARG A 99 -19.07 -7.35 -0.26
C ARG A 99 -20.35 -7.32 0.56
N MET A 100 -20.27 -6.94 1.83
CA MET A 100 -21.44 -6.77 2.68
C MET A 100 -22.40 -5.73 2.12
N GLY A 101 -21.91 -4.53 1.78
CA GLY A 101 -22.77 -3.47 1.24
C GLY A 101 -23.47 -3.87 -0.06
N LEU A 102 -22.79 -4.64 -0.92
CA LEU A 102 -23.39 -5.17 -2.13
C LEU A 102 -24.47 -6.21 -1.84
N GLN A 103 -24.23 -7.11 -0.88
CA GLN A 103 -25.20 -8.13 -0.47
C GLN A 103 -26.43 -7.51 0.22
N GLU A 104 -26.25 -6.52 1.08
CA GLU A 104 -27.34 -5.78 1.71
C GLU A 104 -28.22 -5.08 0.66
N LYS A 105 -27.60 -4.46 -0.34
CA LYS A 105 -28.32 -3.83 -1.46
C LYS A 105 -29.04 -4.85 -2.32
N ALA A 106 -28.43 -6.01 -2.56
CA ALA A 106 -29.05 -7.10 -3.30
C ALA A 106 -30.27 -7.67 -2.55
N ALA A 107 -30.15 -7.87 -1.24
CA ALA A 107 -31.24 -8.40 -0.40
C ALA A 107 -32.44 -7.44 -0.28
N ALA A 108 -32.21 -6.14 -0.45
CA ALA A 108 -33.27 -5.13 -0.43
C ALA A 108 -34.06 -5.02 -1.76
N LEU A 109 -33.61 -5.68 -2.83
CA LEU A 109 -34.31 -5.68 -4.12
C LEU A 109 -35.48 -6.68 -4.11
N PRO A 110 -36.66 -6.32 -4.67
CA PRO A 110 -37.77 -7.25 -4.82
C PRO A 110 -37.42 -8.37 -5.80
N LEU A 111 -37.96 -9.59 -5.62
CA LEU A 111 -37.64 -10.74 -6.47
C LEU A 111 -37.82 -10.46 -7.97
N ILE A 112 -38.84 -9.69 -8.33
CA ILE A 112 -39.13 -9.33 -9.73
C ILE A 112 -38.00 -8.54 -10.39
N ASP A 113 -37.20 -7.82 -9.60
CA ASP A 113 -36.05 -7.06 -10.11
C ASP A 113 -34.88 -7.96 -10.50
N PHE A 114 -34.83 -9.21 -10.04
CA PHE A 114 -33.83 -10.18 -10.47
C PHE A 114 -34.16 -10.80 -11.82
N GLU A 115 -35.41 -10.68 -12.28
CA GLU A 115 -35.82 -11.11 -13.63
C GLU A 115 -35.41 -10.08 -14.70
N ASP A 116 -35.12 -8.84 -14.31
CA ASP A 116 -34.56 -7.83 -15.21
C ASP A 116 -33.06 -8.11 -15.45
N ALA A 117 -32.76 -8.53 -16.68
CA ALA A 117 -31.40 -8.81 -17.14
C ALA A 117 -30.43 -7.64 -16.89
N LYS A 118 -30.88 -6.38 -16.92
CA LYS A 118 -30.01 -5.22 -16.65
C LYS A 118 -29.62 -5.12 -15.19
N LYS A 119 -30.55 -5.39 -14.26
CA LYS A 119 -30.28 -5.35 -12.82
C LYS A 119 -29.42 -6.55 -12.39
N LEU A 120 -29.65 -7.71 -13.00
CA LEU A 120 -28.83 -8.90 -12.80
C LEU A 120 -27.38 -8.66 -13.27
N ASP A 121 -27.19 -8.07 -14.46
CA ASP A 121 -25.86 -7.71 -14.98
C ASP A 121 -25.12 -6.73 -14.05
N GLN A 122 -25.81 -5.69 -13.57
CA GLN A 122 -25.23 -4.73 -12.63
C GLN A 122 -24.77 -5.38 -11.32
N LEU A 123 -25.56 -6.32 -10.78
CA LEU A 123 -25.18 -7.08 -9.59
C LEU A 123 -23.95 -7.96 -9.84
N GLN A 124 -23.91 -8.66 -10.98
CA GLN A 124 -22.79 -9.51 -11.35
C GLN A 124 -21.50 -8.71 -11.54
N ARG A 125 -21.58 -7.56 -12.21
CA ARG A 125 -20.45 -6.63 -12.38
C ARG A 125 -19.97 -6.06 -11.06
N GLY A 126 -20.90 -5.74 -10.15
CA GLY A 126 -20.58 -5.32 -8.78
C GLY A 126 -19.84 -6.41 -8.00
N LYS A 127 -20.27 -7.67 -8.11
CA LYS A 127 -19.60 -8.80 -7.46
C LYS A 127 -18.21 -9.02 -8.03
N ALA A 128 -18.09 -9.03 -9.36
CA ALA A 128 -16.79 -9.15 -10.04
C ALA A 128 -15.83 -8.04 -9.60
N CYS A 129 -16.27 -6.78 -9.51
CA CYS A 129 -15.42 -5.68 -9.06
C CYS A 129 -14.96 -5.80 -7.59
N VAL A 130 -15.65 -6.55 -6.74
CA VAL A 130 -15.29 -6.75 -5.33
C VAL A 130 -14.44 -8.00 -5.14
N GLU A 131 -14.68 -9.05 -5.92
CA GLU A 131 -14.01 -10.34 -5.81
C GLU A 131 -12.75 -10.42 -6.68
N ASP A 132 -12.73 -9.80 -7.86
CA ASP A 132 -11.55 -9.76 -8.71
C ASP A 132 -10.58 -8.67 -8.23
N SER A 133 -9.35 -9.09 -7.90
CA SER A 133 -8.21 -8.18 -7.70
C SER A 133 -7.66 -7.63 -9.03
N VAL A 134 -8.21 -8.09 -10.16
CA VAL A 134 -7.80 -7.70 -11.52
C VAL A 134 -9.00 -7.08 -12.22
N ILE A 135 -8.85 -5.86 -12.74
CA ILE A 135 -9.91 -5.23 -13.54
C ILE A 135 -10.02 -6.01 -14.86
N PRO A 136 -11.17 -6.65 -15.17
CA PRO A 136 -11.33 -7.31 -16.46
C PRO A 136 -11.33 -6.27 -17.57
N GLY A 137 -10.28 -6.25 -18.41
CA GLY A 137 -10.19 -5.42 -19.61
C GLY A 137 -9.03 -4.43 -19.71
N CYS A 138 -7.89 -4.68 -19.05
CA CYS A 138 -6.61 -4.08 -19.45
C CYS A 138 -5.89 -4.97 -20.47
#